data_AF-A0A973GUQ0-F1
#
_entry.id   AF-A0A973GUQ0-F1
#
_cell.length_a   1.000
_cell.length_b   1.000
_cell.length_c   1.000
_cell.angle_alpha   90.00
_cell.angle_beta   90.00
_cell.angle_gamma   90.00
#
_symmetry.space_group_name_H-M   'P 1'
#
loop_
_entity.id
_entity.type
_entity.pdbx_description
1 polymer ?
#
loop_
_entity_poly.entity_id
_entity_poly.type
_entity_poly.pdbx_seq_one_letter_code
_entity_poly.pdbx_strand_id
1 'polypeptide(L)'
;MTEKTLGIDIGSTTLKVCLVSQDNGIEHAILPHEGDLSGTLTRLMDRVGAVRPLCGIVTGTEGRHRVELPEVIAAVAIESGLDAVNLKPRAVVSMGGEDLVVYVLNDRGRIVNTYSGNKCASGTGEFFLQQLGRMNLRIEDINDFCDGARAHRISARCSVFMKSDCTHRLNKGEVSKGDIALSLSKVMADKVSEFLTKAKISSGKVVLTGGVTRNRFLVEFIRESRPGIDFVLPDEAPYFEAFGAAHLARSQGALLPEGDPVRPGSALVFKTFKPLLESVDLVHHAPSRRGTYNPDAEYVLGVDGGSTTTKAALINAKTLEIVAEHYGRTHGDPVAALRLCLREVKKQLGGHKSRISLVATTGSSRELLGVFLETAGVYNEIIAHTVGTTYFQKDVDTIFEIGGQDAKYVYINNGVPIDYAMNEACSAGTGSFLEESASGDLNIHTAPEIGPIALQAKAPLKFGEHCSAFINSDIRKAMQQGAAREDVVAGLVFSIVANYRNRVVGNRAVGEHVVLQ
;
A
#
# COMPACT_ATOMS: atom_id res chain seq x y z
N MET A 1 -13.40 3.32 -41.94
CA MET A 1 -13.44 3.34 -40.47
C MET A 1 -12.97 2.00 -39.98
N THR A 2 -12.18 1.94 -38.91
CA THR A 2 -11.72 0.67 -38.32
C THR A 2 -12.94 -0.14 -37.84
N GLU A 3 -12.90 -1.46 -37.97
CA GLU A 3 -14.04 -2.34 -37.56
C GLU A 3 -14.30 -2.29 -36.05
N LYS A 4 -13.28 -1.96 -35.27
CA LYS A 4 -13.33 -1.76 -33.82
C LYS A 4 -12.84 -0.37 -33.43
N THR A 5 -13.38 0.17 -32.35
CA THR A 5 -12.89 1.39 -31.68
C THR A 5 -12.33 1.07 -30.31
N LEU A 6 -11.36 1.87 -29.86
CA LEU A 6 -10.57 1.66 -28.66
C LEU A 6 -10.86 2.73 -27.61
N GLY A 7 -11.15 2.31 -26.40
CA GLY A 7 -11.20 3.18 -25.22
C GLY A 7 -10.14 2.77 -24.22
N ILE A 8 -9.38 3.74 -23.74
CA ILE A 8 -8.34 3.55 -22.72
C ILE A 8 -8.71 4.37 -21.49
N ASP A 9 -8.83 3.75 -20.33
CA ASP A 9 -8.94 4.46 -19.04
C ASP A 9 -7.65 4.25 -18.22
N ILE A 10 -6.93 5.34 -17.98
CA ILE A 10 -5.77 5.35 -17.08
C ILE A 10 -6.22 5.81 -15.69
N GLY A 11 -6.61 4.85 -14.87
CA GLY A 11 -6.90 5.10 -13.46
C GLY A 11 -5.65 5.38 -12.63
N SER A 12 -5.83 5.63 -11.34
CA SER A 12 -4.70 5.86 -10.41
C SER A 12 -3.85 4.60 -10.17
N THR A 13 -4.47 3.43 -10.18
CA THR A 13 -3.82 2.14 -9.85
C THR A 13 -3.92 1.11 -10.97
N THR A 14 -4.87 1.29 -11.89
CA THR A 14 -5.23 0.31 -12.92
C THR A 14 -5.45 0.98 -14.27
N LEU A 15 -5.01 0.28 -15.32
CA LEU A 15 -5.29 0.62 -16.71
C LEU A 15 -6.38 -0.32 -17.23
N LYS A 16 -7.36 0.24 -17.96
CA LYS A 16 -8.42 -0.55 -18.61
C LYS A 16 -8.44 -0.23 -20.08
N VAL A 17 -8.62 -1.28 -20.87
CA VAL A 17 -8.82 -1.20 -22.31
C VAL A 17 -10.17 -1.83 -22.65
N CYS A 18 -10.91 -1.18 -23.53
CA CYS A 18 -12.14 -1.69 -24.11
C CYS A 18 -12.10 -1.52 -25.64
N LEU A 19 -12.38 -2.60 -26.36
CA LEU A 19 -12.63 -2.60 -27.79
C LEU A 19 -14.13 -2.78 -28.02
N VAL A 20 -14.69 -1.95 -28.89
CA VAL A 20 -16.10 -2.03 -29.30
C VAL A 20 -16.17 -2.18 -30.81
N SER A 21 -16.76 -3.27 -31.29
CA SER A 21 -17.00 -3.51 -32.72
C SER A 21 -18.24 -2.75 -33.23
N GLN A 22 -18.44 -2.70 -34.55
CA GLN A 22 -19.60 -2.00 -35.15
C GLN A 22 -20.95 -2.61 -34.75
N ASP A 23 -21.01 -3.92 -34.52
CA ASP A 23 -22.17 -4.67 -34.02
C ASP A 23 -22.31 -4.62 -32.48
N ASN A 24 -21.53 -3.77 -31.80
CA ASN A 24 -21.49 -3.61 -30.34
C ASN A 24 -20.99 -4.85 -29.57
N GLY A 25 -20.21 -5.71 -30.21
CA GLY A 25 -19.38 -6.69 -29.50
C GLY A 25 -18.31 -5.99 -28.66
N ILE A 26 -18.06 -6.51 -27.45
CA ILE A 26 -17.18 -5.89 -26.45
C ILE A 26 -16.08 -6.87 -26.07
N GLU A 27 -14.83 -6.43 -26.17
CA GLU A 27 -13.65 -7.09 -25.59
C GLU A 27 -13.01 -6.12 -24.61
N HIS A 28 -12.65 -6.57 -23.41
CA HIS A 28 -12.05 -5.70 -22.43
C HIS A 28 -11.00 -6.41 -21.58
N ALA A 29 -10.07 -5.64 -21.03
CA ALA A 29 -9.10 -6.12 -20.08
C ALA A 29 -8.76 -5.02 -19.06
N ILE A 30 -8.41 -5.46 -17.84
CA ILE A 30 -8.04 -4.60 -16.72
C ILE A 30 -6.76 -5.15 -16.11
N LEU A 31 -5.77 -4.29 -15.90
CA LEU A 31 -4.53 -4.65 -15.22
C LEU A 31 -4.09 -3.54 -14.26
N PRO A 32 -3.53 -3.88 -13.09
CA PRO A 32 -2.76 -2.92 -12.32
C PRO A 32 -1.56 -2.47 -13.15
N HIS A 33 -1.26 -1.17 -13.17
CA HIS A 33 -0.14 -0.66 -13.95
C HIS A 33 1.15 -0.55 -13.14
N GLU A 34 1.10 -0.47 -11.80
CA GLU A 34 2.28 -0.49 -10.91
C GLU A 34 3.43 0.45 -11.38
N GLY A 35 3.04 1.64 -11.85
CA GLY A 35 3.94 2.63 -12.46
C GLY A 35 4.39 2.38 -13.93
N ASP A 36 4.22 1.18 -14.48
CA ASP A 36 4.56 0.82 -15.87
C ASP A 36 3.36 1.01 -16.82
N LEU A 37 3.12 2.24 -17.28
CA LEU A 37 2.02 2.53 -18.22
C LEU A 37 2.21 1.87 -19.59
N SER A 38 3.41 1.97 -20.17
CA SER A 38 3.73 1.46 -21.51
C SER A 38 3.60 -0.07 -21.57
N GLY A 39 4.33 -0.79 -20.72
CA GLY A 39 4.30 -2.24 -20.70
C GLY A 39 2.92 -2.78 -20.31
N THR A 40 2.19 -2.10 -19.42
CA THR A 40 0.82 -2.50 -19.08
C THR A 40 -0.14 -2.30 -20.24
N LEU A 41 -0.04 -1.21 -20.98
CA LEU A 41 -0.87 -0.98 -22.15
C LEU A 41 -0.60 -2.05 -23.23
N THR A 42 0.66 -2.39 -23.51
CA THR A 42 1.01 -3.50 -24.42
C THR A 42 0.36 -4.81 -23.99
N ARG A 43 0.53 -5.22 -22.72
CA ARG A 43 -0.09 -6.44 -22.18
C ARG A 43 -1.62 -6.43 -22.29
N LEU A 44 -2.25 -5.28 -22.13
CA LEU A 44 -3.71 -5.14 -22.26
C LEU A 44 -4.17 -5.25 -23.71
N MET A 45 -3.46 -4.60 -24.63
CA MET A 45 -3.75 -4.66 -26.08
C MET A 45 -3.63 -6.09 -26.61
N ASP A 46 -2.63 -6.85 -26.15
CA ASP A 46 -2.47 -8.26 -26.49
C ASP A 46 -3.63 -9.12 -25.96
N ARG A 47 -4.07 -8.89 -24.72
CA ARG A 47 -5.17 -9.64 -24.09
C ARG A 47 -6.51 -9.46 -24.78
N VAL A 48 -6.77 -8.28 -25.32
CA VAL A 48 -8.00 -8.00 -26.08
C VAL A 48 -7.84 -8.30 -27.58
N GLY A 49 -6.69 -8.83 -28.02
CA GLY A 49 -6.46 -9.11 -29.44
C GLY A 49 -6.54 -7.87 -30.33
N ALA A 50 -6.08 -6.72 -29.84
CA ALA A 50 -6.15 -5.45 -30.56
C ALA A 50 -5.25 -5.47 -31.82
N VAL A 51 -5.86 -5.38 -33.00
CA VAL A 51 -5.14 -5.32 -34.28
C VAL A 51 -5.24 -3.91 -34.86
N ARG A 52 -4.09 -3.29 -35.13
CA ARG A 52 -4.00 -1.97 -35.77
C ARG A 52 -4.33 -2.04 -37.27
N PRO A 53 -4.84 -0.96 -37.89
CA PRO A 53 -5.12 0.35 -37.33
C PRO A 53 -6.36 0.36 -36.41
N LEU A 54 -6.32 1.14 -35.32
CA LEU A 54 -7.44 1.31 -34.38
C LEU A 54 -7.69 2.79 -34.12
N CYS A 55 -8.95 3.20 -34.19
CA CYS A 55 -9.37 4.54 -33.76
C CYS A 55 -9.65 4.52 -32.26
N GLY A 56 -9.08 5.43 -31.48
CA GLY A 56 -9.28 5.43 -30.04
C GLY A 56 -9.30 6.80 -29.35
N ILE A 57 -9.70 6.76 -28.08
CA ILE A 57 -9.72 7.87 -27.12
C ILE A 57 -9.16 7.39 -25.78
N VAL A 58 -8.47 8.28 -25.08
CA VAL A 58 -7.98 8.05 -23.72
C VAL A 58 -8.74 8.90 -22.69
N THR A 59 -8.99 8.35 -21.51
CA THR A 59 -9.58 9.02 -20.36
C THR A 59 -8.81 8.64 -19.08
N GLY A 60 -9.26 9.16 -17.94
CA GLY A 60 -8.72 8.84 -16.62
C GLY A 60 -7.98 10.01 -15.96
N THR A 61 -6.92 9.69 -15.23
CA THR A 61 -6.09 10.57 -14.39
C THR A 61 -4.94 11.22 -15.19
N GLU A 62 -3.90 11.73 -14.54
CA GLU A 62 -2.79 12.47 -15.18
C GLU A 62 -2.08 11.65 -16.26
N GLY A 63 -2.07 10.31 -16.13
CA GLY A 63 -1.46 9.43 -17.11
C GLY A 63 -2.10 9.51 -18.50
N ARG A 64 -3.34 9.98 -18.64
CA ARG A 64 -4.00 10.17 -19.94
C ARG A 64 -3.24 11.12 -20.86
N HIS A 65 -2.59 12.13 -20.28
CA HIS A 65 -1.81 13.15 -21.01
C HIS A 65 -0.56 12.56 -21.68
N ARG A 66 -0.17 11.34 -21.31
CA ARG A 66 0.96 10.64 -21.91
C ARG A 66 0.58 9.77 -23.09
N VAL A 67 -0.69 9.46 -23.32
CA VAL A 67 -1.09 8.63 -24.46
C VAL A 67 -1.33 9.52 -25.68
N GLU A 68 -0.73 9.17 -26.80
CA GLU A 68 -0.89 9.85 -28.07
C GLU A 68 -2.24 9.50 -28.73
N LEU A 69 -3.33 9.91 -28.08
CA LEU A 69 -4.71 9.86 -28.54
C LEU A 69 -5.45 11.13 -28.07
N PRO A 70 -6.61 11.47 -28.66
CA PRO A 70 -7.49 12.47 -28.10
C PRO A 70 -7.88 12.08 -26.67
N GLU A 71 -7.75 13.02 -25.75
CA GLU A 71 -8.08 12.82 -24.35
C GLU A 71 -9.42 13.44 -23.99
N VAL A 72 -10.15 12.78 -23.09
CA VAL A 72 -11.38 13.31 -22.48
C VAL A 72 -11.36 13.14 -20.98
N ILE A 73 -12.17 13.92 -20.29
CA ILE A 73 -12.39 13.73 -18.85
C ILE A 73 -13.35 12.56 -18.61
N ALA A 74 -13.23 11.91 -17.44
CA ALA A 74 -14.06 10.76 -17.06
C ALA A 74 -15.56 11.04 -17.18
N ALA A 75 -16.01 12.26 -16.82
CA ALA A 75 -17.41 12.66 -16.94
C ALA A 75 -17.96 12.50 -18.37
N VAL A 76 -17.21 12.93 -19.39
CA VAL A 76 -17.62 12.83 -20.81
C VAL A 76 -17.65 11.37 -21.26
N ALA A 77 -16.66 10.57 -20.84
CA ALA A 77 -16.66 9.14 -21.12
C ALA A 77 -17.88 8.44 -20.49
N ILE A 78 -18.18 8.73 -19.22
CA ILE A 78 -19.34 8.17 -18.50
C ILE A 78 -20.66 8.52 -19.22
N GLU A 79 -20.85 9.77 -19.64
CA GLU A 79 -22.03 10.15 -20.43
C GLU A 79 -22.16 9.33 -21.71
N SER A 80 -21.06 9.15 -22.46
CA SER A 80 -21.05 8.32 -23.67
C SER A 80 -21.37 6.86 -23.38
N GLY A 81 -20.91 6.32 -22.25
CA GLY A 81 -21.22 4.96 -21.81
C GLY A 81 -22.70 4.80 -21.47
N LEU A 82 -23.27 5.76 -20.72
CA LEU A 82 -24.69 5.77 -20.37
C LEU A 82 -25.60 5.84 -21.61
N ASP A 83 -25.23 6.68 -22.58
CA ASP A 83 -25.94 6.78 -23.87
C ASP A 83 -25.90 5.42 -24.61
N ALA A 84 -24.76 4.72 -24.60
CA ALA A 84 -24.58 3.42 -25.26
C ALA A 84 -25.42 2.29 -24.62
N VAL A 85 -25.55 2.27 -23.29
CA VAL A 85 -26.41 1.29 -22.58
C VAL A 85 -27.85 1.78 -22.36
N ASN A 86 -28.21 2.94 -22.95
CA ASN A 86 -29.53 3.56 -22.85
C ASN A 86 -30.02 3.75 -21.40
N LEU A 87 -29.13 4.16 -20.50
CA LEU A 87 -29.44 4.44 -19.09
C LEU A 87 -29.52 5.95 -18.85
N LYS A 88 -30.60 6.39 -18.20
CA LYS A 88 -30.81 7.79 -17.78
C LYS A 88 -30.92 7.88 -16.26
N PRO A 89 -29.82 7.71 -15.51
CA PRO A 89 -29.85 7.79 -14.06
C PRO A 89 -29.87 9.24 -13.57
N ARG A 90 -30.29 9.43 -12.33
CA ARG A 90 -30.16 10.71 -11.61
C ARG A 90 -28.72 10.96 -11.14
N ALA A 91 -27.97 9.88 -10.88
CA ALA A 91 -26.57 9.96 -10.51
C ALA A 91 -25.78 8.72 -10.95
N VAL A 92 -24.47 8.89 -11.12
CA VAL A 92 -23.50 7.81 -11.27
C VAL A 92 -22.54 7.87 -10.10
N VAL A 93 -22.32 6.73 -9.42
CA VAL A 93 -21.26 6.58 -8.42
C VAL A 93 -20.10 5.84 -9.09
N SER A 94 -18.99 6.54 -9.31
CA SER A 94 -17.72 5.93 -9.75
C SER A 94 -16.83 5.69 -8.54
N MET A 95 -16.52 4.41 -8.31
CA MET A 95 -15.75 3.93 -7.17
C MET A 95 -14.39 3.44 -7.66
N GLY A 96 -13.43 4.35 -7.70
CA GLY A 96 -12.07 4.10 -8.16
C GLY A 96 -11.11 3.63 -7.06
N GLY A 97 -9.82 3.53 -7.43
CA GLY A 97 -8.74 3.21 -6.49
C GLY A 97 -8.54 4.31 -5.44
N GLU A 98 -8.29 5.54 -5.88
CA GLU A 98 -8.05 6.68 -4.97
C GLU A 98 -9.28 7.52 -4.68
N ASP A 99 -10.23 7.53 -5.60
CA ASP A 99 -11.34 8.48 -5.58
C ASP A 99 -12.69 7.78 -5.57
N LEU A 100 -13.59 8.35 -4.78
CA LEU A 100 -15.02 8.11 -4.85
C LEU A 100 -15.67 9.37 -5.43
N VAL A 101 -16.39 9.23 -6.53
CA VAL A 101 -17.04 10.35 -7.22
C VAL A 101 -18.52 10.07 -7.45
N VAL A 102 -19.37 11.02 -7.07
CA VAL A 102 -20.80 11.03 -7.42
C VAL A 102 -21.03 12.11 -8.46
N TYR A 103 -21.36 11.69 -9.68
CA TYR A 103 -21.79 12.55 -10.76
C TYR A 103 -23.30 12.70 -10.70
N VAL A 104 -23.81 13.94 -10.70
CA VAL A 104 -25.26 14.23 -10.73
C VAL A 104 -25.66 14.66 -12.12
N LEU A 105 -26.72 14.06 -12.65
CA LEU A 105 -27.18 14.24 -14.01
C LEU A 105 -28.48 15.05 -14.06
N ASN A 106 -28.69 15.78 -15.16
CA ASN A 106 -29.96 16.41 -15.48
C ASN A 106 -30.87 15.48 -16.32
N ASP A 107 -32.08 15.96 -16.65
CA ASP A 107 -33.08 15.19 -17.40
C ASP A 107 -32.65 14.83 -18.84
N ARG A 108 -31.59 15.47 -19.35
CA ARG A 108 -30.99 15.17 -20.67
C ARG A 108 -29.87 14.15 -20.59
N GLY A 109 -29.60 13.57 -19.41
CA GLY A 109 -28.51 12.61 -19.20
C GLY A 109 -27.12 13.26 -19.20
N ARG A 110 -27.02 14.56 -18.93
CA ARG A 110 -25.73 15.27 -18.86
C ARG A 110 -25.35 15.55 -17.41
N ILE A 111 -24.08 15.36 -17.09
CA ILE A 111 -23.49 15.62 -15.78
C ILE A 111 -23.45 17.13 -15.55
N VAL A 112 -24.11 17.58 -14.49
CA VAL A 112 -24.21 19.00 -14.11
C VAL A 112 -23.48 19.32 -12.81
N ASN A 113 -23.16 18.31 -12.01
CA ASN A 113 -22.43 18.50 -10.76
C ASN A 113 -21.63 17.25 -10.40
N THR A 114 -20.59 17.44 -9.60
CA THR A 114 -19.67 16.36 -9.18
C THR A 114 -19.34 16.53 -7.70
N TYR A 115 -19.50 15.45 -6.95
CA TYR A 115 -19.12 15.38 -5.54
C TYR A 115 -18.04 14.33 -5.41
N SER A 116 -16.79 14.76 -5.21
CA SER A 116 -15.63 13.88 -5.11
C SER A 116 -15.02 13.91 -3.71
N GLY A 117 -14.57 12.74 -3.27
CA GLY A 117 -13.89 12.55 -1.99
C GLY A 117 -12.48 12.09 -2.25
N ASN A 118 -11.54 13.01 -2.14
CA ASN A 118 -10.15 12.77 -2.45
C ASN A 118 -9.38 13.26 -1.23
N LYS A 119 -8.52 12.42 -0.63
CA LYS A 119 -7.49 12.71 0.41
C LYS A 119 -7.53 11.87 1.69
N CYS A 120 -8.61 11.11 1.96
CA CYS A 120 -8.59 10.10 3.01
C CYS A 120 -8.86 8.73 2.38
N ALA A 121 -7.83 7.88 2.31
CA ALA A 121 -7.93 6.54 1.73
C ALA A 121 -8.93 5.61 2.46
N SER A 122 -9.45 6.02 3.62
CA SER A 122 -10.49 5.26 4.31
C SER A 122 -11.77 5.23 3.46
N GLY A 123 -12.09 4.05 2.92
CA GLY A 123 -13.27 3.83 2.09
C GLY A 123 -13.01 3.92 0.57
N THR A 124 -11.76 3.90 0.11
CA THR A 124 -11.42 3.84 -1.32
C THR A 124 -10.98 2.43 -1.73
N GLY A 125 -11.01 2.13 -3.03
CA GLY A 125 -10.62 0.82 -3.55
C GLY A 125 -9.16 0.45 -3.26
N GLU A 126 -8.27 1.43 -3.30
CA GLU A 126 -6.85 1.22 -3.06
C GLU A 126 -6.57 0.77 -1.62
N PHE A 127 -7.15 1.46 -0.63
CA PHE A 127 -6.99 1.03 0.76
C PHE A 127 -7.54 -0.38 0.98
N PHE A 128 -8.68 -0.69 0.35
CA PHE A 128 -9.28 -2.01 0.43
C PHE A 128 -8.34 -3.08 -0.13
N LEU A 129 -7.80 -2.89 -1.34
CA LEU A 129 -6.85 -3.81 -1.96
C LEU A 129 -5.56 -3.97 -1.12
N GLN A 130 -5.05 -2.89 -0.54
CA GLN A 130 -3.89 -2.94 0.37
C GLN A 130 -4.15 -3.84 1.58
N GLN A 131 -5.33 -3.75 2.21
CA GLN A 131 -5.66 -4.60 3.35
C GLN A 131 -5.83 -6.06 2.94
N LEU A 132 -6.40 -6.33 1.76
CA LEU A 132 -6.46 -7.70 1.22
C LEU A 132 -5.06 -8.26 0.99
N GLY A 133 -4.17 -7.50 0.36
CA GLY A 133 -2.79 -7.92 0.11
C GLY A 133 -2.02 -8.27 1.39
N ARG A 134 -2.21 -7.49 2.47
CA ARG A 134 -1.63 -7.81 3.80
C ARG A 134 -2.13 -9.12 4.40
N MET A 135 -3.36 -9.51 4.05
CA MET A 135 -3.97 -10.78 4.44
C MET A 135 -3.67 -11.91 3.43
N ASN A 136 -2.86 -11.63 2.40
CA ASN A 136 -2.58 -12.50 1.25
C ASN A 136 -3.88 -12.91 0.51
N LEU A 137 -4.74 -11.93 0.26
CA LEU A 137 -6.00 -12.05 -0.46
C LEU A 137 -6.02 -11.09 -1.65
N ARG A 138 -6.81 -11.43 -2.66
CA ARG A 138 -7.17 -10.59 -3.81
C ARG A 138 -8.66 -10.31 -3.78
N ILE A 139 -9.11 -9.37 -4.62
CA ILE A 139 -10.54 -9.02 -4.72
C ILE A 139 -11.39 -10.21 -5.18
N GLU A 140 -10.82 -11.11 -5.98
CA GLU A 140 -11.47 -12.35 -6.43
C GLU A 140 -11.73 -13.32 -5.28
N ASP A 141 -10.88 -13.29 -4.24
CA ASP A 141 -10.93 -14.24 -3.14
C ASP A 141 -11.99 -13.84 -2.07
N ILE A 142 -12.56 -12.64 -2.16
CA ILE A 142 -13.50 -12.10 -1.16
C ILE A 142 -14.74 -12.99 -1.01
N ASN A 143 -15.26 -13.50 -2.13
CA ASN A 143 -16.50 -14.28 -2.11
C ASN A 143 -16.36 -15.54 -1.25
N ASP A 144 -15.22 -16.21 -1.34
CA ASP A 144 -14.93 -17.44 -0.61
C ASP A 144 -14.60 -17.16 0.86
N PHE A 145 -13.85 -16.08 1.14
CA PHE A 145 -13.39 -15.77 2.48
C PHE A 145 -14.44 -15.10 3.37
N CYS A 146 -15.45 -14.45 2.80
CA CYS A 146 -16.48 -13.75 3.56
C CYS A 146 -17.70 -14.62 3.87
N ASP A 147 -17.80 -15.83 3.32
CA ASP A 147 -18.91 -16.73 3.63
C ASP A 147 -18.85 -17.14 5.12
N GLY A 148 -19.90 -16.80 5.86
CA GLY A 148 -19.98 -17.00 7.31
C GLY A 148 -19.28 -15.92 8.17
N ALA A 149 -18.64 -14.94 7.54
CA ALA A 149 -18.04 -13.79 8.22
C ALA A 149 -19.10 -12.82 8.74
N ARG A 150 -18.70 -11.96 9.69
CA ARG A 150 -19.54 -10.92 10.29
C ARG A 150 -18.89 -9.56 10.15
N ALA A 151 -19.70 -8.56 9.79
CA ALA A 151 -19.23 -7.18 9.76
C ALA A 151 -19.05 -6.68 11.20
N HIS A 152 -17.86 -6.20 11.52
CA HIS A 152 -17.52 -5.56 12.77
C HIS A 152 -17.34 -4.06 12.58
N ARG A 153 -17.55 -3.32 13.67
CA ARG A 153 -17.17 -1.91 13.72
C ARG A 153 -15.65 -1.80 13.76
N ILE A 154 -15.08 -1.06 12.81
CA ILE A 154 -13.65 -0.75 12.72
C ILE A 154 -13.49 0.78 12.78
N SER A 155 -12.36 1.27 13.30
CA SER A 155 -12.02 2.68 13.29
C SER A 155 -11.91 3.23 11.85
N ALA A 156 -12.97 3.90 11.35
CA ALA A 156 -13.07 4.34 9.95
C ALA A 156 -12.75 5.83 9.72
N ARG A 157 -12.17 6.54 10.70
CA ARG A 157 -11.87 7.99 10.53
C ARG A 157 -10.63 8.25 9.68
N CYS A 158 -9.63 7.37 9.77
CA CYS A 158 -8.35 7.48 9.07
C CYS A 158 -7.90 6.09 8.64
N SER A 159 -7.39 5.96 7.43
CA SER A 159 -6.86 4.70 6.89
C SER A 159 -5.75 4.10 7.78
N VAL A 160 -4.93 4.96 8.40
CA VAL A 160 -3.85 4.50 9.27
C VAL A 160 -4.38 3.85 10.55
N PHE A 161 -5.34 4.49 11.23
CA PHE A 161 -5.98 3.90 12.41
C PHE A 161 -6.76 2.64 12.04
N MET A 162 -7.47 2.66 10.91
CA MET A 162 -8.20 1.51 10.40
C MET A 162 -7.27 0.31 10.19
N LYS A 163 -6.10 0.55 9.57
CA LYS A 163 -5.07 -0.47 9.34
C LYS A 163 -4.54 -1.08 10.63
N SER A 164 -4.18 -0.24 11.62
CA SER A 164 -3.68 -0.72 12.91
C SER A 164 -4.74 -1.52 13.66
N ASP A 165 -6.00 -1.06 13.64
CA ASP A 165 -7.13 -1.77 14.24
C ASP A 165 -7.33 -3.15 13.59
N CYS A 166 -7.38 -3.24 12.25
CA CYS A 166 -7.45 -4.51 11.53
C CYS A 166 -6.31 -5.46 11.92
N THR A 167 -5.07 -4.96 11.92
CA THR A 167 -3.89 -5.79 12.20
C THR A 167 -3.86 -6.28 13.65
N HIS A 168 -4.18 -5.40 14.60
CA HIS A 168 -4.21 -5.73 16.02
C HIS A 168 -5.24 -6.80 16.34
N ARG A 169 -6.46 -6.64 15.82
CA ARG A 169 -7.56 -7.59 16.06
C ARG A 169 -7.28 -8.95 15.41
N LEU A 170 -6.65 -8.98 14.24
CA LEU A 170 -6.16 -10.21 13.61
C LEU A 170 -5.09 -10.89 14.47
N ASN A 171 -4.07 -10.16 14.92
CA ASN A 171 -2.97 -10.71 15.71
C ASN A 171 -3.42 -11.27 17.07
N LYS A 172 -4.50 -10.73 17.63
CA LYS A 172 -5.13 -11.25 18.86
C LYS A 172 -6.08 -12.43 18.62
N GLY A 173 -6.38 -12.76 17.37
CA GLY A 173 -7.37 -13.78 17.02
C GLY A 173 -8.82 -13.38 17.33
N GLU A 174 -9.12 -12.08 17.45
CA GLU A 174 -10.47 -11.57 17.74
C GLU A 174 -11.41 -11.63 16.52
N VAL A 175 -10.84 -11.63 15.32
CA VAL A 175 -11.54 -11.57 14.03
C VAL A 175 -10.81 -12.42 13.01
N SER A 176 -11.54 -12.95 12.03
CA SER A 176 -10.98 -13.64 10.86
C SER A 176 -10.62 -12.65 9.73
N LYS A 177 -9.93 -13.15 8.71
CA LYS A 177 -9.65 -12.37 7.49
C LYS A 177 -10.95 -11.98 6.75
N GLY A 178 -11.92 -12.88 6.72
CA GLY A 178 -13.25 -12.64 6.14
C GLY A 178 -14.01 -11.52 6.87
N ASP A 179 -13.95 -11.53 8.20
CA ASP A 179 -14.58 -10.49 9.03
C ASP A 179 -14.02 -9.11 8.70
N ILE A 180 -12.69 -8.99 8.54
CA ILE A 180 -12.05 -7.73 8.14
C ILE A 180 -12.48 -7.32 6.73
N ALA A 181 -12.43 -8.22 5.74
CA ALA A 181 -12.82 -7.90 4.36
C ALA A 181 -14.28 -7.43 4.26
N LEU A 182 -15.20 -8.10 4.96
CA LEU A 182 -16.62 -7.73 5.00
C LEU A 182 -16.82 -6.38 5.72
N SER A 183 -16.12 -6.15 6.83
CA SER A 183 -16.17 -4.87 7.56
C SER A 183 -15.66 -3.70 6.73
N LEU A 184 -14.57 -3.88 5.98
CA LEU A 184 -14.04 -2.85 5.08
C LEU A 184 -15.00 -2.56 3.92
N SER A 185 -15.66 -3.59 3.39
CA SER A 185 -16.71 -3.45 2.38
C SER A 185 -17.87 -2.58 2.90
N LYS A 186 -18.26 -2.77 4.16
CA LYS A 186 -19.29 -1.94 4.82
C LYS A 186 -18.84 -0.48 4.97
N VAL A 187 -17.58 -0.24 5.36
CA VAL A 187 -17.02 1.12 5.47
C VAL A 187 -17.06 1.85 4.13
N MET A 188 -16.72 1.17 3.03
CA MET A 188 -16.83 1.73 1.68
C MET A 188 -18.29 2.06 1.31
N ALA A 189 -19.23 1.15 1.61
CA ALA A 189 -20.65 1.37 1.35
C ALA A 189 -21.21 2.58 2.12
N ASP A 190 -20.82 2.73 3.39
CA ASP A 190 -21.20 3.88 4.22
C ASP A 190 -20.68 5.19 3.60
N LYS A 191 -19.49 5.16 3.01
CA LYS A 191 -18.91 6.30 2.31
C LYS A 191 -19.69 6.68 1.06
N VAL A 192 -20.09 5.71 0.25
CA VAL A 192 -20.99 5.92 -0.90
C VAL A 192 -22.29 6.59 -0.44
N SER A 193 -22.88 6.07 0.64
CA SER A 193 -24.07 6.65 1.26
C SER A 193 -23.87 8.11 1.69
N GLU A 194 -22.77 8.44 2.36
CA GLU A 194 -22.44 9.81 2.76
C GLU A 194 -22.40 10.76 1.55
N PHE A 195 -21.79 10.31 0.45
CA PHE A 195 -21.65 11.10 -0.77
C PHE A 195 -22.98 11.30 -1.51
N LEU A 196 -23.83 10.28 -1.56
CA LEU A 196 -25.19 10.41 -2.09
C LEU A 196 -26.02 11.41 -1.27
N THR A 197 -25.87 11.44 0.05
CA THR A 197 -26.51 12.47 0.90
C THR A 197 -26.01 13.87 0.56
N LYS A 198 -24.70 14.06 0.43
CA LYS A 198 -24.11 15.36 0.04
C LYS A 198 -24.62 15.82 -1.32
N ALA A 199 -24.76 14.87 -2.25
CA ALA A 199 -25.31 15.09 -3.58
C ALA A 199 -26.85 15.27 -3.60
N LYS A 200 -27.52 15.17 -2.45
CA LYS A 200 -28.99 15.25 -2.31
C LYS A 200 -29.72 14.24 -3.20
N ILE A 201 -29.17 13.03 -3.27
CA ILE A 201 -29.76 11.89 -3.96
C ILE A 201 -30.36 10.96 -2.91
N SER A 202 -31.69 10.90 -2.86
CA SER A 202 -32.45 10.06 -1.93
C SER A 202 -33.39 9.07 -2.63
N SER A 203 -33.60 9.21 -3.94
CA SER A 203 -34.46 8.35 -4.74
C SER A 203 -34.12 8.41 -6.23
N GLY A 204 -34.73 7.51 -7.00
CA GLY A 204 -34.53 7.38 -8.44
C GLY A 204 -33.41 6.39 -8.79
N LYS A 205 -33.09 6.31 -10.08
CA LYS A 205 -32.09 5.40 -10.61
C LYS A 205 -30.68 5.95 -10.39
N VAL A 206 -29.80 5.14 -9.80
CA VAL A 206 -28.38 5.45 -9.59
C VAL A 206 -27.55 4.33 -10.17
N VAL A 207 -26.59 4.67 -11.03
CA VAL A 207 -25.70 3.68 -11.64
C VAL A 207 -24.41 3.56 -10.82
N LEU A 208 -23.99 2.33 -10.54
CA LEU A 208 -22.73 2.03 -9.86
C LEU A 208 -21.67 1.62 -10.89
N THR A 209 -20.48 2.21 -10.81
CA THR A 209 -19.34 1.97 -11.71
C THR A 209 -18.02 1.93 -10.93
N GLY A 210 -16.96 1.47 -11.58
CA GLY A 210 -15.62 1.38 -11.01
C GLY A 210 -15.26 -0.04 -10.59
N GLY A 211 -13.95 -0.35 -10.55
CA GLY A 211 -13.45 -1.73 -10.40
C GLY A 211 -13.86 -2.44 -9.11
N VAL A 212 -14.17 -1.70 -8.04
CA VAL A 212 -14.60 -2.28 -6.75
C VAL A 212 -16.02 -2.81 -6.76
N THR A 213 -16.81 -2.52 -7.80
CA THR A 213 -18.13 -3.14 -8.02
C THR A 213 -18.08 -4.67 -8.14
N ARG A 214 -16.89 -5.23 -8.40
CA ARG A 214 -16.63 -6.69 -8.36
C ARG A 214 -16.78 -7.29 -6.96
N ASN A 215 -16.75 -6.46 -5.91
CA ASN A 215 -17.04 -6.88 -4.55
C ASN A 215 -18.57 -6.91 -4.32
N ARG A 216 -19.16 -8.11 -4.34
CA ARG A 216 -20.62 -8.29 -4.17
C ARG A 216 -21.14 -7.70 -2.86
N PHE A 217 -20.40 -7.87 -1.77
CA PHE A 217 -20.81 -7.43 -0.44
C PHE A 217 -20.86 -5.90 -0.34
N LEU A 218 -19.94 -5.20 -1.01
CA LEU A 218 -20.01 -3.74 -1.14
C LEU A 218 -21.31 -3.32 -1.83
N VAL A 219 -21.66 -3.95 -2.95
CA VAL A 219 -22.89 -3.65 -3.70
C VAL A 219 -24.14 -3.94 -2.86
N GLU A 220 -24.16 -5.05 -2.14
CA GLU A 220 -25.24 -5.43 -1.22
C GLU A 220 -25.41 -4.39 -0.11
N PHE A 221 -24.33 -4.03 0.60
CA PHE A 221 -24.39 -3.01 1.65
C PHE A 221 -24.82 -1.63 1.14
N ILE A 222 -24.44 -1.25 -0.09
CA ILE A 222 -24.90 0.01 -0.71
C ILE A 222 -26.43 -0.03 -0.87
N ARG A 223 -26.96 -1.13 -1.44
CA ARG A 223 -28.40 -1.33 -1.66
C ARG A 223 -29.17 -1.31 -0.35
N GLU A 224 -28.70 -2.04 0.66
CA GLU A 224 -29.32 -2.08 2.00
C GLU A 224 -29.31 -0.72 2.69
N SER A 225 -28.24 0.07 2.51
CA SER A 225 -28.13 1.38 3.17
C SER A 225 -29.11 2.44 2.63
N ARG A 226 -29.68 2.22 1.44
CA ARG A 226 -30.52 3.18 0.71
C ARG A 226 -31.65 2.49 -0.05
N PRO A 227 -32.64 1.91 0.63
CA PRO A 227 -33.74 1.16 -0.01
C PRO A 227 -34.64 2.03 -0.92
N GLY A 228 -34.60 3.36 -0.79
CA GLY A 228 -35.34 4.30 -1.64
C GLY A 228 -34.70 4.57 -3.01
N ILE A 229 -33.49 4.06 -3.26
CA ILE A 229 -32.73 4.27 -4.50
C ILE A 229 -32.71 2.97 -5.31
N ASP A 230 -32.99 3.08 -6.61
CA ASP A 230 -32.85 1.98 -7.56
C ASP A 230 -31.40 1.93 -8.07
N PHE A 231 -30.58 1.06 -7.47
CA PHE A 231 -29.18 0.88 -7.86
C PHE A 231 -29.04 -0.09 -9.03
N VAL A 232 -28.58 0.46 -10.16
CA VAL A 232 -28.30 -0.29 -11.38
C VAL A 232 -26.80 -0.54 -11.47
N LEU A 233 -26.43 -1.79 -11.73
CA LEU A 233 -25.06 -2.22 -11.96
C LEU A 233 -24.98 -2.78 -13.38
N PRO A 234 -24.46 -2.02 -14.37
CA PRO A 234 -24.24 -2.54 -15.72
C PRO A 234 -23.09 -3.55 -15.73
N ASP A 235 -23.09 -4.45 -16.71
CA ASP A 235 -22.03 -5.47 -16.86
C ASP A 235 -20.66 -4.83 -17.13
N GLU A 236 -20.65 -3.65 -17.75
CA GLU A 236 -19.47 -2.84 -18.05
C GLU A 236 -18.95 -2.04 -16.83
N ALA A 237 -19.62 -2.11 -15.67
CA ALA A 237 -19.29 -1.30 -14.49
C ALA A 237 -17.80 -1.29 -14.11
N PRO A 238 -17.03 -2.41 -14.17
CA PRO A 238 -15.61 -2.40 -13.81
C PRO A 238 -14.70 -1.61 -14.76
N TYR A 239 -15.15 -1.30 -15.97
CA TYR A 239 -14.39 -0.63 -17.03
C TYR A 239 -15.21 0.45 -17.75
N PHE A 240 -16.23 1.01 -17.08
CA PHE A 240 -17.27 1.83 -17.69
C PHE A 240 -16.72 3.09 -18.38
N GLU A 241 -15.70 3.73 -17.81
CA GLU A 241 -15.03 4.89 -18.40
C GLU A 241 -14.29 4.52 -19.70
N ALA A 242 -13.63 3.36 -19.75
CA ALA A 242 -12.99 2.87 -20.98
C ALA A 242 -14.03 2.50 -22.04
N PHE A 243 -15.13 1.87 -21.63
CA PHE A 243 -16.26 1.55 -22.51
C PHE A 243 -16.86 2.82 -23.14
N GLY A 244 -17.12 3.85 -22.33
CA GLY A 244 -17.59 5.14 -22.81
C GLY A 244 -16.61 5.83 -23.77
N ALA A 245 -15.31 5.80 -23.47
CA ALA A 245 -14.27 6.32 -24.36
C ALA A 245 -14.25 5.58 -25.72
N ALA A 246 -14.43 4.25 -25.72
CA ALA A 246 -14.48 3.45 -26.95
C ALA A 246 -15.67 3.80 -27.83
N HIS A 247 -16.84 4.08 -27.25
CA HIS A 247 -18.01 4.55 -27.98
C HIS A 247 -17.80 5.96 -28.56
N LEU A 248 -17.23 6.86 -27.76
CA LEU A 248 -16.95 8.24 -28.19
C LEU A 248 -15.94 8.28 -29.35
N ALA A 249 -14.98 7.35 -29.36
CA ALA A 249 -13.96 7.21 -30.40
C ALA A 249 -14.53 6.97 -31.80
N ARG A 250 -15.77 6.51 -31.93
CA ARG A 250 -16.47 6.39 -33.23
C ARG A 250 -16.67 7.73 -33.94
N SER A 251 -16.77 8.81 -33.18
CA SER A 251 -17.03 10.15 -33.71
C SER A 251 -15.89 11.15 -33.49
N GLN A 252 -15.10 10.97 -32.43
CA GLN A 252 -14.07 11.93 -32.00
C GLN A 252 -12.69 11.31 -31.81
N GLY A 253 -12.51 10.02 -32.16
CA GLY A 253 -11.23 9.34 -31.97
C GLY A 253 -10.20 9.70 -33.03
N ALA A 254 -8.95 9.31 -32.77
CA ALA A 254 -7.87 9.34 -33.75
C ALA A 254 -7.21 7.96 -33.88
N LEU A 255 -6.45 7.75 -34.95
CA LEU A 255 -5.71 6.52 -35.15
C LEU A 255 -4.60 6.39 -34.09
N LEU A 256 -4.55 5.22 -33.45
CA LEU A 256 -3.47 4.83 -32.57
C LEU A 256 -2.16 4.73 -33.37
N PRO A 257 -1.05 5.35 -32.92
CA PRO A 257 0.25 5.26 -33.59
C PRO A 257 0.75 3.82 -33.76
N GLU A 258 1.60 3.56 -34.76
CA GLU A 258 2.24 2.25 -34.97
C GLU A 258 3.33 1.92 -33.93
N GLY A 259 3.83 2.90 -33.19
CA GLY A 259 4.79 2.71 -32.11
C GLY A 259 4.15 2.49 -30.73
N ASP A 260 4.96 2.67 -29.68
CA ASP A 260 4.45 2.85 -28.31
C ASP A 260 3.69 4.18 -28.23
N PRO A 261 2.38 4.17 -27.94
CA PRO A 261 1.60 5.39 -27.86
C PRO A 261 1.87 6.19 -26.57
N VAL A 262 2.63 5.65 -25.61
CA VAL A 262 2.96 6.33 -24.35
C VAL A 262 4.19 7.21 -24.53
N ARG A 263 3.99 8.53 -24.46
CA ARG A 263 5.03 9.54 -24.52
C ARG A 263 5.94 9.52 -23.28
N PRO A 264 7.21 9.93 -23.43
CA PRO A 264 8.07 10.26 -22.31
C PRO A 264 7.40 11.29 -21.39
N GLY A 265 7.76 11.27 -20.10
CA GLY A 265 7.15 12.14 -19.09
C GLY A 265 7.18 13.63 -19.42
N SER A 266 6.20 14.38 -18.91
CA SER A 266 6.15 15.84 -19.03
C SER A 266 7.08 16.53 -18.02
N ALA A 267 7.18 17.87 -18.06
CA ALA A 267 7.94 18.62 -17.07
C ALA A 267 7.37 18.36 -15.66
N LEU A 268 8.12 17.62 -14.84
CA LEU A 268 7.76 17.28 -13.48
C LEU A 268 7.54 18.55 -12.66
N VAL A 269 6.42 18.63 -11.95
CA VAL A 269 6.06 19.79 -11.10
C VAL A 269 6.72 19.69 -9.71
N PHE A 270 7.47 18.63 -9.46
CA PHE A 270 8.10 18.36 -8.17
C PHE A 270 9.43 19.11 -8.03
N LYS A 271 9.66 19.69 -6.85
CA LYS A 271 11.01 20.09 -6.44
C LYS A 271 11.86 18.84 -6.25
N THR A 272 13.18 18.99 -6.26
CA THR A 272 14.11 17.87 -6.10
C THR A 272 15.09 18.09 -4.96
N PHE A 273 15.59 17.00 -4.40
CA PHE A 273 16.72 16.99 -3.46
C PHE A 273 18.03 16.66 -4.21
N LYS A 274 19.15 16.74 -3.48
CA LYS A 274 20.43 16.22 -3.96
C LYS A 274 20.43 14.68 -3.97
N PRO A 275 21.19 14.04 -4.86
CA PRO A 275 21.41 12.59 -4.87
C PRO A 275 21.83 12.02 -3.51
N LEU A 276 21.29 10.85 -3.15
CA LEU A 276 21.66 10.15 -1.91
C LEU A 276 23.12 9.68 -1.88
N LEU A 277 23.71 9.41 -3.06
CA LEU A 277 25.12 9.02 -3.18
C LEU A 277 26.08 10.04 -2.57
N GLU A 278 25.71 11.33 -2.53
CA GLU A 278 26.54 12.38 -1.92
C GLU A 278 26.66 12.24 -0.39
N SER A 279 25.85 11.40 0.26
CA SER A 279 25.78 11.26 1.72
C SER A 279 26.18 9.87 2.23
N VAL A 280 26.60 8.94 1.36
CA VAL A 280 26.89 7.54 1.75
C VAL A 280 28.06 7.46 2.75
N ASP A 281 29.07 8.30 2.57
CA ASP A 281 30.26 8.33 3.43
C ASP A 281 29.99 8.91 4.83
N LEU A 282 28.78 9.42 5.09
CA LEU A 282 28.38 9.94 6.40
C LEU A 282 27.92 8.85 7.37
N VAL A 283 27.75 7.61 6.90
CA VAL A 283 27.26 6.49 7.71
C VAL A 283 28.34 5.43 7.87
N HIS A 284 28.70 5.14 9.11
CA HIS A 284 29.63 4.06 9.44
C HIS A 284 28.86 2.81 9.88
N HIS A 285 29.12 1.67 9.25
CA HIS A 285 28.52 0.39 9.63
C HIS A 285 29.34 -0.28 10.74
N ALA A 286 28.71 -0.55 11.88
CA ALA A 286 29.32 -1.36 12.93
C ALA A 286 29.32 -2.85 12.50
N PRO A 287 30.48 -3.53 12.45
CA PRO A 287 30.53 -4.93 12.04
C PRO A 287 29.87 -5.84 13.09
N SER A 288 29.18 -6.88 12.61
CA SER A 288 28.64 -7.92 13.48
C SER A 288 29.76 -8.67 14.20
N ARG A 289 29.56 -8.98 15.49
CA ARG A 289 30.49 -9.79 16.30
C ARG A 289 29.99 -11.25 16.32
N ARG A 290 30.58 -12.07 15.44
CA ARG A 290 30.20 -13.47 15.21
C ARG A 290 31.15 -14.44 15.90
N GLY A 291 30.58 -15.45 16.56
CA GLY A 291 31.31 -16.56 17.16
C GLY A 291 30.93 -17.90 16.51
N THR A 292 31.72 -18.93 16.77
CA THR A 292 31.41 -20.31 16.33
C THR A 292 30.72 -21.10 17.44
N TYR A 293 29.88 -22.05 17.06
CA TYR A 293 29.27 -22.95 18.03
C TYR A 293 30.32 -23.79 18.75
N ASN A 294 30.21 -23.82 20.07
CA ASN A 294 30.95 -24.67 21.00
C ASN A 294 29.95 -25.50 21.85
N PRO A 295 29.98 -26.84 21.79
CA PRO A 295 29.07 -27.70 22.55
C PRO A 295 29.22 -27.60 24.08
N ASP A 296 30.40 -27.21 24.57
CA ASP A 296 30.70 -27.09 26.00
C ASP A 296 30.37 -25.69 26.55
N ALA A 297 30.00 -24.76 25.68
CA ALA A 297 29.61 -23.41 26.06
C ALA A 297 28.14 -23.33 26.50
N GLU A 298 27.86 -22.27 27.25
CA GLU A 298 26.53 -21.90 27.67
C GLU A 298 26.01 -20.77 26.77
N TYR A 299 24.72 -20.78 26.49
CA TYR A 299 24.09 -19.87 25.54
C TYR A 299 22.89 -19.16 26.15
N VAL A 300 22.61 -17.97 25.62
CA VAL A 300 21.40 -17.21 25.88
C VAL A 300 20.66 -17.00 24.57
N LEU A 301 19.35 -17.19 24.57
CA LEU A 301 18.49 -16.98 23.40
C LEU A 301 17.65 -15.71 23.61
N GLY A 302 17.85 -14.72 22.74
CA GLY A 302 16.96 -13.55 22.64
C GLY A 302 15.96 -13.75 21.51
N VAL A 303 14.69 -13.40 21.74
CA VAL A 303 13.63 -13.40 20.73
C VAL A 303 12.92 -12.05 20.70
N ASP A 304 12.92 -11.38 19.55
CA ASP A 304 12.13 -10.17 19.30
C ASP A 304 10.88 -10.55 18.51
N GLY A 305 9.72 -10.55 19.18
CA GLY A 305 8.41 -10.82 18.60
C GLY A 305 7.76 -9.53 18.10
N GLY A 306 8.19 -9.03 16.95
CA GLY A 306 7.61 -7.85 16.34
C GLY A 306 6.30 -8.12 15.59
N SER A 307 5.54 -7.06 15.35
CA SER A 307 4.27 -7.09 14.64
C SER A 307 4.39 -7.43 13.15
N THR A 308 5.56 -7.14 12.58
CA THR A 308 5.88 -7.39 11.16
C THR A 308 6.90 -8.50 11.00
N THR A 309 7.91 -8.54 11.87
CA THR A 309 8.98 -9.55 11.86
C THR A 309 9.22 -10.15 13.23
N THR A 310 9.58 -11.43 13.25
CA THR A 310 10.08 -12.13 14.44
C THR A 310 11.55 -12.46 14.22
N LYS A 311 12.37 -12.17 15.21
CA LYS A 311 13.83 -12.39 15.16
C LYS A 311 14.26 -13.24 16.34
N ALA A 312 15.30 -14.04 16.13
CA ALA A 312 15.96 -14.77 17.20
C ALA A 312 17.47 -14.62 17.08
N ALA A 313 18.15 -14.45 18.21
CA ALA A 313 19.61 -14.41 18.29
C ALA A 313 20.08 -15.31 19.43
N LEU A 314 20.95 -16.25 19.13
CA LEU A 314 21.62 -17.12 20.08
C LEU A 314 23.04 -16.60 20.30
N ILE A 315 23.35 -16.21 21.53
CA ILE A 315 24.66 -15.67 21.91
C ILE A 315 25.39 -16.61 22.87
N ASN A 316 26.71 -16.64 22.77
CA ASN A 316 27.55 -17.30 23.77
C ASN A 316 27.51 -16.49 25.08
N ALA A 317 27.13 -17.12 26.20
CA ALA A 317 26.94 -16.42 27.47
C ALA A 317 28.22 -15.80 28.05
N LYS A 318 29.40 -16.29 27.63
CA LYS A 318 30.71 -15.79 28.08
C LYS A 318 31.28 -14.73 27.15
N THR A 319 31.26 -14.96 25.83
CA THR A 319 31.86 -14.03 24.85
C THR A 319 30.90 -12.97 24.35
N LEU A 320 29.59 -13.18 24.54
CA LEU A 320 28.48 -12.36 24.02
C LEU A 320 28.42 -12.28 22.49
N GLU A 321 29.18 -13.13 21.79
CA GLU A 321 29.17 -13.19 20.34
C GLU A 321 27.93 -13.93 19.83
N ILE A 322 27.42 -13.50 18.68
CA ILE A 322 26.27 -14.14 18.03
C ILE A 322 26.75 -15.39 17.31
N VAL A 323 26.11 -16.52 17.62
CA VAL A 323 26.49 -17.85 17.10
C VAL A 323 25.46 -18.39 16.12
N ALA A 324 24.20 -18.03 16.27
CA ALA A 324 23.14 -18.33 15.32
C ALA A 324 22.05 -17.26 15.40
N GLU A 325 21.39 -16.97 14.28
CA GLU A 325 20.30 -15.99 14.26
C GLU A 325 19.27 -16.29 13.17
N HIS A 326 18.08 -15.74 13.31
CA HIS A 326 17.11 -15.73 12.23
C HIS A 326 16.29 -14.45 12.24
N TYR A 327 15.98 -13.95 11.06
CA TYR A 327 15.05 -12.84 10.83
C TYR A 327 13.96 -13.35 9.89
N GLY A 328 12.71 -13.32 10.34
CA GLY A 328 11.58 -13.83 9.57
C GLY A 328 10.33 -12.95 9.68
N ARG A 329 9.37 -13.14 8.77
CA ARG A 329 8.09 -12.41 8.80
C ARG A 329 7.12 -13.03 9.80
N THR A 330 6.37 -12.19 10.50
CA THR A 330 5.34 -12.61 11.48
C THR A 330 4.05 -13.06 10.79
N HIS A 331 3.65 -12.42 9.69
CA HIS A 331 2.41 -12.69 8.93
C HIS A 331 1.12 -12.82 9.78
N GLY A 332 1.08 -12.07 10.89
CA GLY A 332 -0.04 -12.10 11.83
C GLY A 332 -0.14 -13.37 12.68
N ASP A 333 0.84 -14.27 12.61
CA ASP A 333 0.94 -15.47 13.47
C ASP A 333 2.31 -15.50 14.19
N PRO A 334 2.44 -14.82 15.34
CA PRO A 334 3.69 -14.75 16.09
C PRO A 334 4.17 -16.11 16.60
N VAL A 335 3.27 -17.07 16.83
CA VAL A 335 3.62 -18.39 17.34
C VAL A 335 4.22 -19.25 16.23
N ALA A 336 3.62 -19.25 15.03
CA ALA A 336 4.21 -19.91 13.88
C ALA A 336 5.57 -19.31 13.52
N ALA A 337 5.70 -17.98 13.58
CA ALA A 337 6.96 -17.28 13.32
C ALA A 337 8.05 -17.63 14.35
N LEU A 338 7.71 -17.74 15.64
CA LEU A 338 8.63 -18.23 16.68
C LEU A 338 9.12 -19.65 16.35
N ARG A 339 8.22 -20.57 16.00
CA ARG A 339 8.58 -21.95 15.66
C ARG A 339 9.55 -22.03 14.47
N LEU A 340 9.37 -21.15 13.48
CA LEU A 340 10.28 -21.02 12.35
C LEU A 340 11.66 -20.53 12.82
N CYS A 341 11.71 -19.46 13.62
CA CYS A 341 12.96 -18.90 14.14
C CYS A 341 13.78 -19.96 14.90
N LEU A 342 13.14 -20.70 15.82
CA LEU A 342 13.81 -21.75 16.60
C LEU A 342 14.33 -22.88 15.70
N ARG A 343 13.60 -23.23 14.64
CA ARG A 343 14.01 -24.25 13.67
C ARG A 343 15.25 -23.82 12.90
N GLU A 344 15.26 -22.59 12.39
CA GLU A 344 16.40 -22.07 11.61
C GLU A 344 17.63 -21.84 12.47
N VAL A 345 17.47 -21.34 13.70
CA VAL A 345 18.56 -21.27 14.69
C VAL A 345 19.13 -22.66 14.95
N LYS A 346 18.28 -23.67 15.25
CA LYS A 346 18.73 -25.05 15.49
C LYS A 346 19.45 -25.67 14.29
N LYS A 347 19.02 -25.33 13.06
CA LYS A 347 19.65 -25.80 11.82
C LYS A 347 21.08 -25.27 11.68
N GLN A 348 21.33 -24.02 12.05
CA GLN A 348 22.68 -23.43 12.05
C GLN A 348 23.62 -24.10 13.07
N LEU A 349 23.06 -24.70 14.12
CA LEU A 349 23.80 -25.49 15.11
C LEU A 349 24.04 -26.95 14.68
N GLY A 350 23.75 -27.32 13.44
CA GLY A 350 23.93 -28.70 12.95
C GLY A 350 23.07 -29.74 13.68
N GLY A 351 21.99 -29.31 14.35
CA GLY A 351 21.14 -30.20 15.16
C GLY A 351 21.73 -30.64 16.49
N HIS A 352 22.88 -30.09 16.90
CA HIS A 352 23.46 -30.34 18.22
C HIS A 352 22.55 -29.83 19.34
N LYS A 353 22.58 -30.51 20.49
CA LYS A 353 21.94 -30.02 21.72
C LYS A 353 22.83 -28.93 22.30
N SER A 354 22.26 -27.76 22.56
CA SER A 354 22.95 -26.62 23.15
C SER A 354 22.44 -26.36 24.56
N ARG A 355 23.32 -25.98 25.47
CA ARG A 355 22.94 -25.59 26.84
C ARG A 355 22.48 -24.13 26.84
N ILE A 356 21.18 -23.92 26.70
CA ILE A 356 20.55 -22.59 26.80
C ILE A 356 20.15 -22.38 28.26
N SER A 357 20.79 -21.44 28.94
CA SER A 357 20.52 -21.18 30.36
C SER A 357 19.50 -20.09 30.61
N LEU A 358 19.30 -19.21 29.63
CA LEU A 358 18.30 -18.16 29.68
C LEU A 358 17.68 -17.95 28.30
N VAL A 359 16.38 -17.71 28.29
CA VAL A 359 15.64 -17.21 27.13
C VAL A 359 15.03 -15.87 27.52
N ALA A 360 15.11 -14.88 26.64
CA ALA A 360 14.52 -13.57 26.84
C ALA A 360 13.67 -13.17 25.63
N THR A 361 12.56 -12.49 25.88
CA THR A 361 11.66 -12.01 24.83
C THR A 361 11.48 -10.49 24.87
N THR A 362 11.33 -9.88 23.70
CA THR A 362 11.00 -8.47 23.53
C THR A 362 10.10 -8.24 22.31
N GLY A 363 9.77 -6.98 22.02
CA GLY A 363 8.84 -6.59 20.96
C GLY A 363 7.36 -6.62 21.38
N SER A 364 6.46 -6.47 20.42
CA SER A 364 5.01 -6.38 20.64
C SER A 364 4.34 -7.66 21.12
N SER A 365 4.91 -8.82 20.76
CA SER A 365 4.39 -10.15 21.11
C SER A 365 5.18 -10.79 22.27
N ARG A 366 6.04 -10.03 22.96
CA ARG A 366 6.96 -10.52 24.00
C ARG A 366 6.29 -11.34 25.11
N GLU A 367 5.12 -10.92 25.57
CA GLU A 367 4.38 -11.60 26.65
C GLU A 367 3.88 -12.97 26.16
N LEU A 368 3.26 -13.00 24.97
CA LEU A 368 2.79 -14.22 24.35
C LEU A 368 3.95 -15.20 24.11
N LEU A 369 5.04 -14.72 23.49
CA LEU A 369 6.21 -15.55 23.23
C LEU A 369 6.90 -16.01 24.52
N GLY A 370 6.88 -15.18 25.57
CA GLY A 370 7.41 -15.51 26.90
C GLY A 370 6.69 -16.72 27.51
N VAL A 371 5.36 -16.78 27.38
CA VAL A 371 4.56 -17.95 27.81
C VAL A 371 4.95 -19.21 27.02
N PHE A 372 5.05 -19.13 25.68
CA PHE A 372 5.43 -20.29 24.86
C PHE A 372 6.86 -20.78 25.08
N LEU A 373 7.75 -19.90 25.53
CA LEU A 373 9.15 -20.20 25.85
C LEU A 373 9.36 -20.51 27.33
N GLU A 374 8.29 -20.48 28.13
CA GLU A 374 8.31 -20.71 29.58
C GLU A 374 9.36 -19.86 30.31
N THR A 375 9.49 -18.59 29.91
CA THR A 375 10.48 -17.66 30.48
C THR A 375 9.85 -16.47 31.18
N ALA A 376 10.45 -16.07 32.30
CA ALA A 376 10.16 -14.81 32.98
C ALA A 376 10.95 -13.62 32.39
N GLY A 377 11.89 -13.88 31.46
CA GLY A 377 12.75 -12.88 30.84
C GLY A 377 12.03 -12.03 29.79
N VAL A 378 10.92 -11.38 30.15
CA VAL A 378 10.13 -10.54 29.25
C VAL A 378 10.52 -9.08 29.44
N TYR A 379 11.17 -8.49 28.44
CA TYR A 379 11.76 -7.16 28.54
C TYR A 379 11.16 -6.16 27.55
N ASN A 380 11.05 -4.91 27.98
CA ASN A 380 10.66 -3.80 27.12
C ASN A 380 11.74 -3.57 26.03
N GLU A 381 11.27 -3.28 24.81
CA GLU A 381 12.12 -3.08 23.63
C GLU A 381 13.10 -1.90 23.76
N ILE A 382 12.73 -0.81 24.45
CA ILE A 382 13.60 0.36 24.62
C ILE A 382 14.86 -0.04 25.39
N ILE A 383 14.70 -0.87 26.42
CA ILE A 383 15.82 -1.41 27.20
C ILE A 383 16.62 -2.40 26.36
N ALA A 384 15.96 -3.31 25.63
CA ALA A 384 16.63 -4.28 24.76
C ALA A 384 17.47 -3.60 23.67
N HIS A 385 16.93 -2.57 23.00
CA HIS A 385 17.65 -1.74 22.03
C HIS A 385 18.86 -1.06 22.66
N THR A 386 18.72 -0.50 23.85
CA THR A 386 19.81 0.19 24.53
C THR A 386 20.94 -0.77 24.91
N VAL A 387 20.61 -1.92 25.49
CA VAL A 387 21.60 -2.96 25.84
C VAL A 387 22.30 -3.49 24.58
N GLY A 388 21.54 -3.79 23.52
CA GLY A 388 22.09 -4.25 22.25
C GLY A 388 23.02 -3.22 21.59
N THR A 389 22.63 -1.94 21.61
CA THR A 389 23.41 -0.87 20.97
C THR A 389 24.68 -0.55 21.74
N THR A 390 24.60 -0.42 23.06
CA THR A 390 25.76 -0.14 23.93
C THR A 390 26.81 -1.25 23.92
N TYR A 391 26.43 -2.48 23.55
CA TYR A 391 27.38 -3.56 23.31
C TYR A 391 28.30 -3.30 22.09
N PHE A 392 27.75 -2.74 21.01
CA PHE A 392 28.50 -2.41 19.80
C PHE A 392 29.20 -1.06 19.92
N GLN A 393 28.52 -0.05 20.46
CA GLN A 393 29.02 1.31 20.59
C GLN A 393 28.70 1.88 21.98
N LYS A 394 29.73 1.99 22.84
CA LYS A 394 29.55 2.30 24.27
C LYS A 394 29.20 3.76 24.56
N ASP A 395 29.63 4.67 23.69
CA ASP A 395 29.44 6.12 23.77
C ASP A 395 28.20 6.61 23.02
N VAL A 396 27.33 5.70 22.56
CA VAL A 396 26.04 6.05 21.95
C VAL A 396 25.21 6.90 22.91
N ASP A 397 24.68 8.01 22.40
CA ASP A 397 23.80 8.90 23.14
C ASP A 397 22.39 8.98 22.54
N THR A 398 22.23 8.56 21.28
CA THR A 398 20.95 8.65 20.58
C THR A 398 20.73 7.41 19.72
N ILE A 399 19.56 6.80 19.84
CA ILE A 399 19.11 5.73 18.95
C ILE A 399 17.95 6.25 18.11
N PHE A 400 18.10 6.13 16.79
CA PHE A 400 17.01 6.23 15.85
C PHE A 400 16.65 4.83 15.35
N GLU A 401 15.43 4.39 15.58
CA GLU A 401 14.94 3.10 15.08
C GLU A 401 13.72 3.32 14.19
N ILE A 402 13.76 2.80 12.97
CA ILE A 402 12.63 2.84 12.04
C ILE A 402 12.08 1.43 11.89
N GLY A 403 11.23 1.05 12.83
CA GLY A 403 10.56 -0.24 12.81
C GLY A 403 9.48 -0.37 11.74
N GLY A 404 8.89 -1.57 11.67
CA GLY A 404 7.84 -1.88 10.71
C GLY A 404 6.57 -1.06 10.93
N GLN A 405 5.96 -1.16 12.11
CA GLN A 405 4.69 -0.49 12.42
C GLN A 405 4.85 0.83 13.15
N ASP A 406 5.83 0.90 14.05
CA ASP A 406 6.21 2.05 14.83
C ASP A 406 7.71 2.32 14.63
N ALA A 407 8.14 3.50 15.02
CA ALA A 407 9.49 4.01 14.95
C ALA A 407 9.78 4.72 16.27
N LYS A 408 11.03 4.62 16.72
CA LYS A 408 11.42 5.01 18.08
C LYS A 408 12.58 5.97 18.04
N TYR A 409 12.57 6.85 19.02
CA TYR A 409 13.68 7.69 19.40
C TYR A 409 14.04 7.34 20.84
N VAL A 410 15.33 7.19 21.14
CA VAL A 410 15.83 6.99 22.51
C VAL A 410 17.02 7.90 22.76
N TYR A 411 16.98 8.67 23.84
CA TYR A 411 18.12 9.42 24.36
C TYR A 411 18.75 8.67 25.52
N ILE A 412 20.06 8.50 25.47
CA ILE A 412 20.85 7.69 26.39
C ILE A 412 21.82 8.58 27.14
N ASN A 413 21.91 8.37 28.45
CA ASN A 413 22.94 8.95 29.29
C ASN A 413 23.63 7.85 30.09
N ASN A 414 24.94 7.68 29.91
CA ASN A 414 25.75 6.64 30.56
C ASN A 414 25.16 5.22 30.41
N GLY A 415 24.69 4.89 29.20
CA GLY A 415 24.07 3.60 28.90
C GLY A 415 22.65 3.40 29.43
N VAL A 416 22.05 4.44 30.02
CA VAL A 416 20.67 4.40 30.55
C VAL A 416 19.75 5.28 29.69
N PRO A 417 18.60 4.77 29.22
CA PRO A 417 17.60 5.58 28.54
C PRO A 417 17.00 6.62 29.48
N ILE A 418 17.07 7.89 29.12
CA ILE A 418 16.54 9.00 29.91
C ILE A 418 15.40 9.77 29.23
N ASP A 419 15.25 9.60 27.91
CA ASP A 419 14.10 10.09 27.15
C ASP A 419 13.80 9.11 26.01
N TYR A 420 12.53 8.99 25.62
CA TYR A 420 12.13 8.20 24.47
C TYR A 420 10.85 8.74 23.83
N ALA A 421 10.68 8.43 22.56
CA ALA A 421 9.47 8.78 21.81
C ALA A 421 9.12 7.68 20.82
N MET A 422 7.82 7.53 20.56
CA MET A 422 7.28 6.55 19.63
C MET A 422 6.11 7.16 18.86
N ASN A 423 5.95 6.82 17.58
CA ASN A 423 4.74 7.13 16.82
C ASN A 423 3.73 5.97 16.94
N GLU A 424 2.89 6.00 17.97
CA GLU A 424 1.92 4.92 18.23
C GLU A 424 0.80 4.81 17.18
N ALA A 425 0.63 5.81 16.31
CA ALA A 425 -0.55 5.93 15.46
C ALA A 425 -0.27 6.21 13.98
N CYS A 426 0.92 6.65 13.59
CA CYS A 426 1.17 7.14 12.23
C CYS A 426 2.22 6.33 11.49
N SER A 427 1.82 5.60 10.45
CA SER A 427 2.73 4.83 9.59
C SER A 427 3.58 5.66 8.64
N ALA A 428 3.36 6.97 8.51
CA ALA A 428 4.00 7.80 7.48
C ALA A 428 5.54 7.90 7.58
N GLY A 429 6.11 7.49 8.70
CA GLY A 429 7.56 7.43 8.93
C GLY A 429 8.06 6.05 9.34
N THR A 430 7.40 4.97 8.93
CA THR A 430 7.76 3.59 9.33
C THR A 430 8.08 2.69 8.15
N GLY A 431 8.79 1.59 8.41
CA GLY A 431 9.23 0.64 7.40
C GLY A 431 8.08 -0.05 6.67
N SER A 432 6.94 -0.31 7.32
CA SER A 432 5.79 -0.93 6.64
C SER A 432 5.17 -0.01 5.59
N PHE A 433 5.19 1.30 5.79
CA PHE A 433 4.74 2.24 4.77
C PHE A 433 5.74 2.30 3.60
N LEU A 434 7.04 2.30 3.89
CA LEU A 434 8.08 2.22 2.87
C LEU A 434 7.93 0.96 2.00
N GLU A 435 7.78 -0.22 2.62
CA GLU A 435 7.56 -1.50 1.92
C GLU A 435 6.26 -1.50 1.10
N GLU A 436 5.16 -0.99 1.66
CA GLU A 436 3.85 -0.97 0.99
C GLU A 436 3.84 -0.05 -0.22
N SER A 437 4.35 1.17 -0.09
CA SER A 437 4.43 2.12 -1.21
C SER A 437 5.40 1.63 -2.27
N ALA A 438 6.52 1.03 -1.87
CA ALA A 438 7.48 0.45 -2.80
C ALA A 438 6.87 -0.74 -3.59
N SER A 439 6.16 -1.64 -2.91
CA SER A 439 5.54 -2.80 -3.58
C SER A 439 4.34 -2.39 -4.44
N GLY A 440 3.40 -1.61 -3.89
CA GLY A 440 2.13 -1.29 -4.55
C GLY A 440 2.24 -0.25 -5.67
N ASP A 441 3.05 0.79 -5.49
CA ASP A 441 3.13 1.90 -6.45
C ASP A 441 4.39 1.86 -7.33
N LEU A 442 5.44 1.15 -6.91
CA LEU A 442 6.77 1.17 -7.55
C LEU A 442 7.27 -0.20 -8.01
N ASN A 443 6.46 -1.26 -7.84
CA ASN A 443 6.77 -2.63 -8.22
C ASN A 443 8.08 -3.16 -7.60
N ILE A 444 8.32 -2.85 -6.32
CA ILE A 444 9.47 -3.30 -5.53
C ILE A 444 8.97 -4.19 -4.39
N HIS A 445 9.02 -5.50 -4.58
CA HIS A 445 8.37 -6.43 -3.67
C HIS A 445 9.19 -6.77 -2.43
N THR A 446 10.50 -6.49 -2.41
CA THR A 446 11.35 -6.79 -1.27
C THR A 446 12.07 -5.54 -0.74
N ALA A 447 12.05 -5.37 0.58
CA ALA A 447 12.69 -4.23 1.25
C ALA A 447 14.18 -4.04 0.88
N PRO A 448 15.01 -5.10 0.72
CA PRO A 448 16.41 -4.95 0.35
C PRO A 448 16.67 -4.31 -1.02
N GLU A 449 15.69 -4.34 -1.94
CA GLU A 449 15.82 -3.73 -3.27
C GLU A 449 15.67 -2.20 -3.24
N ILE A 450 15.00 -1.65 -2.23
CA ILE A 450 14.65 -0.22 -2.15
C ILE A 450 15.92 0.65 -2.10
N GLY A 451 16.87 0.32 -1.22
CA GLY A 451 18.10 1.10 -1.02
C GLY A 451 18.96 1.22 -2.29
N PRO A 452 19.33 0.10 -2.95
CA PRO A 452 20.08 0.12 -4.21
C PRO A 452 19.40 0.90 -5.33
N ILE A 453 18.06 0.88 -5.42
CA ILE A 453 17.31 1.65 -6.41
C ILE A 453 17.33 3.15 -6.04
N ALA A 454 17.08 3.49 -4.77
CA ALA A 454 17.12 4.87 -4.28
C ALA A 454 18.49 5.54 -4.52
N LEU A 455 19.59 4.79 -4.37
CA LEU A 455 20.94 5.30 -4.58
C LEU A 455 21.23 5.66 -6.05
N GLN A 456 20.48 5.13 -7.02
CA GLN A 456 20.66 5.47 -8.44
C GLN A 456 20.02 6.82 -8.82
N ALA A 457 19.23 7.42 -7.93
CA ALA A 457 18.53 8.66 -8.17
C ALA A 457 19.48 9.84 -8.44
N LYS A 458 19.19 10.61 -9.50
CA LYS A 458 19.95 11.81 -9.87
C LYS A 458 19.26 13.09 -9.42
N ALA A 459 17.95 13.05 -9.28
CA ALA A 459 17.13 14.16 -8.85
C ALA A 459 15.96 13.67 -7.98
N PRO A 460 16.22 13.12 -6.77
CA PRO A 460 15.18 12.61 -5.88
C PRO A 460 14.01 13.57 -5.72
N LEU A 461 12.78 13.10 -5.89
CA LEU A 461 11.62 13.97 -5.85
C LEU A 461 11.27 14.41 -4.42
N LYS A 462 10.92 15.68 -4.25
CA LYS A 462 10.44 16.22 -2.99
C LYS A 462 8.92 16.14 -2.94
N PHE A 463 8.41 15.08 -2.31
CA PHE A 463 6.99 14.95 -1.96
C PHE A 463 6.63 15.88 -0.79
N GLY A 464 5.34 16.14 -0.60
CA GLY A 464 4.87 16.97 0.50
C GLY A 464 5.10 16.33 1.88
N GLU A 465 5.27 17.16 2.92
CA GLU A 465 5.34 16.72 4.32
C GLU A 465 3.92 16.38 4.83
N HIS A 466 3.39 15.27 4.35
CA HIS A 466 2.00 14.87 4.58
C HIS A 466 1.91 13.45 5.14
N CYS A 467 0.69 12.98 5.42
CA CYS A 467 0.49 11.59 5.83
C CYS A 467 0.70 10.62 4.65
N SER A 468 0.86 9.32 4.95
CA SER A 468 1.08 8.24 3.97
C SER A 468 0.18 8.31 2.73
N ALA A 469 -1.09 8.66 2.91
CA ALA A 469 -2.05 8.73 1.79
C ALA A 469 -1.69 9.80 0.75
N PHE A 470 -1.19 10.95 1.19
CA PHE A 470 -0.78 12.02 0.28
C PHE A 470 0.53 11.69 -0.41
N ILE A 471 1.49 11.09 0.30
CA ILE A 471 2.76 10.66 -0.29
C ILE A 471 2.50 9.64 -1.41
N ASN A 472 1.60 8.67 -1.22
CA ASN A 472 1.28 7.72 -2.27
C ASN A 472 0.56 8.36 -3.46
N SER A 473 -0.26 9.38 -3.22
CA SER A 473 -0.88 10.15 -4.30
C SER A 473 0.18 10.95 -5.09
N ASP A 474 1.14 11.57 -4.39
CA ASP A 474 2.28 12.25 -5.02
C ASP A 474 3.14 11.27 -5.84
N ILE A 475 3.40 10.06 -5.31
CA ILE A 475 4.12 8.99 -6.01
C ILE A 475 3.41 8.60 -7.30
N ARG A 476 2.11 8.26 -7.22
CA ARG A 476 1.33 7.88 -8.41
C ARG A 476 1.28 8.99 -9.43
N LYS A 477 1.07 10.23 -8.98
CA LYS A 477 1.10 11.40 -9.85
C LYS A 477 2.46 11.56 -10.53
N ALA A 478 3.56 11.44 -9.79
CA ALA A 478 4.91 11.51 -10.36
C ALA A 478 5.16 10.41 -11.40
N MET A 479 4.78 9.16 -11.10
CA MET A 479 4.88 8.03 -12.03
C MET A 479 4.03 8.26 -13.29
N GLN A 480 2.81 8.74 -13.12
CA GLN A 480 1.92 9.09 -14.22
C GLN A 480 2.41 10.29 -15.03
N GLN A 481 3.19 11.20 -14.44
CA GLN A 481 3.89 12.27 -15.16
C GLN A 481 5.20 11.80 -15.79
N GLY A 482 5.61 10.55 -15.58
CA GLY A 482 6.78 9.93 -16.17
C GLY A 482 8.10 10.22 -15.45
N ALA A 483 8.05 10.43 -14.14
CA ALA A 483 9.24 10.49 -13.30
C ALA A 483 10.07 9.19 -13.39
N ALA A 484 11.39 9.33 -13.30
CA ALA A 484 12.28 8.17 -13.19
C ALA A 484 12.00 7.44 -11.88
N ARG A 485 11.91 6.10 -11.95
CA ARG A 485 11.55 5.24 -10.81
C ARG A 485 12.49 5.46 -9.62
N GLU A 486 13.79 5.58 -9.90
CA GLU A 486 14.85 5.78 -8.91
C GLU A 486 14.64 7.09 -8.14
N ASP A 487 14.29 8.18 -8.85
CA ASP A 487 14.02 9.49 -8.25
C ASP A 487 12.76 9.49 -7.38
N VAL A 488 11.73 8.73 -7.76
CA VAL A 488 10.52 8.52 -6.96
C VAL A 488 10.82 7.70 -5.70
N VAL A 489 11.58 6.61 -5.82
CA VAL A 489 11.98 5.76 -4.70
C VAL A 489 12.83 6.55 -3.70
N ALA A 490 13.83 7.31 -4.16
CA ALA A 490 14.63 8.16 -3.30
C ALA A 490 13.78 9.26 -2.62
N GLY A 491 12.82 9.84 -3.34
CA GLY A 491 11.86 10.79 -2.77
C GLY A 491 10.99 10.20 -1.66
N LEU A 492 10.60 8.93 -1.79
CA LEU A 492 9.88 8.19 -0.76
C LEU A 492 10.78 7.99 0.47
N VAL A 493 12.04 7.61 0.30
CA VAL A 493 13.01 7.49 1.41
C VAL A 493 13.19 8.82 2.15
N PHE A 494 13.37 9.94 1.44
CA PHE A 494 13.42 11.27 2.05
C PHE A 494 12.15 11.60 2.83
N SER A 495 10.98 11.21 2.32
CA SER A 495 9.69 11.45 2.99
C SER A 495 9.53 10.65 4.28
N ILE A 496 10.04 9.41 4.34
CA ILE A 496 10.10 8.61 5.56
C ILE A 496 10.95 9.33 6.61
N VAL A 497 12.16 9.75 6.24
CA VAL A 497 13.09 10.43 7.15
C VAL A 497 12.51 11.76 7.64
N ALA A 498 11.92 12.57 6.75
CA ALA A 498 11.27 13.82 7.13
C ALA A 498 10.12 13.60 8.12
N ASN A 499 9.25 12.61 7.86
CA ASN A 499 8.17 12.26 8.77
C ASN A 499 8.68 11.72 10.11
N TYR A 500 9.73 10.88 10.11
CA TYR A 500 10.36 10.39 11.33
C TYR A 500 10.90 11.55 12.18
N ARG A 501 11.68 12.46 11.57
CA ARG A 501 12.21 13.64 12.27
C ARG A 501 11.11 14.54 12.82
N ASN A 502 10.05 14.78 12.06
CA ASN A 502 8.98 15.68 12.48
C ASN A 502 8.05 15.06 13.54
N ARG A 503 7.73 13.76 13.43
CA ARG A 503 6.68 13.12 14.24
C ARG A 503 7.20 12.31 15.43
N VAL A 504 8.41 11.76 15.32
CA VAL A 504 9.02 10.93 16.37
C VAL A 504 10.02 11.78 17.16
N VAL A 505 11.04 12.31 16.49
CA VAL A 505 12.07 13.13 17.15
C VAL A 505 11.48 14.44 17.64
N GLY A 506 10.85 15.22 16.75
CA GLY A 506 10.28 16.53 17.06
C GLY A 506 11.33 17.51 17.54
N ASN A 507 11.06 18.18 18.66
CA ASN A 507 11.98 19.15 19.28
C ASN A 507 12.92 18.52 20.33
N ARG A 508 13.04 17.19 20.35
CA ARG A 508 13.91 16.50 21.30
C ARG A 508 15.38 16.75 20.97
N ALA A 509 16.23 16.58 21.98
CA ALA A 509 17.67 16.62 21.78
C ALA A 509 18.11 15.54 20.78
N VAL A 510 19.23 15.75 20.11
CA VAL A 510 19.93 14.72 19.36
C VAL A 510 21.39 14.93 19.74
N GLY A 511 22.04 13.89 20.26
CA GLY A 511 23.43 13.98 20.66
C GLY A 511 24.40 13.82 19.48
N GLU A 512 25.66 13.56 19.79
CA GLU A 512 26.76 13.50 18.83
C GLU A 512 26.95 12.08 18.28
N HIS A 513 26.67 11.04 19.09
CA HIS A 513 26.87 9.64 18.74
C HIS A 513 25.52 8.96 18.51
N VAL A 514 25.05 9.04 17.26
CA VAL A 514 23.76 8.51 16.81
C VAL A 514 23.94 7.13 16.18
N VAL A 515 23.17 6.15 16.66
CA VAL A 515 23.04 4.84 15.99
C VAL A 515 21.67 4.75 15.32
N LEU A 516 21.66 4.29 14.07
CA LEU A 516 20.45 3.95 13.33
C LEU A 516 20.22 2.43 13.40
N GLN A 517 19.00 2.02 13.69
CA GLN A 517 18.57 0.61 13.80
C GLN A 517 17.39 0.26 12.91
#